data_AF-A0A7Z2VH06-F1
#
_entry.id   AF-A0A7Z2VH06-F1
#
_cell.length_a   1.000
_cell.length_b   1.000
_cell.length_c   1.000
_cell.angle_alpha   90.00
_cell.angle_beta   90.00
_cell.angle_gamma   90.00
#
_symmetry.space_group_name_H-M   'P 1'
#
loop_
_entity.id
_entity.type
_entity.pdbx_description
1 polymer ?
#
loop_
_entity_poly.entity_id
_entity_poly.type
_entity_poly.pdbx_seq_one_letter_code
_entity_poly.pdbx_strand_id
1 'polypeptide(L)'
;MTNLARVILIGVLLMLTLSACTNNKSVDKASTTHVETEDIDNSATSTGTEQNAVPKEETSPSSQSQKNSSKIEEKKAVEDAQEFLRLIKEKDADKLLQLLNKSDPNRLDIEGANKVIEGFDVNFDINSLSVRINDDGSAMNPVIGQYEFVLADKNFKEHQEDNSLVIRYQEDGGIVYHNPYIRYFPYAGEMVIQYLDLIDEGNTLQLASFLNPDDVKVPDWVADEIINNYKDFFNSENMSARYTSRFTFVVENGKGKEHVIEVGYGDGNMSIKDDFIPDF
;
A
#
# COMPACT_ATOMS: atom_id res chain seq x y z
N MET A 1 57.73 -1.03 22.17
CA MET A 1 56.32 -0.60 22.27
C MET A 1 55.48 -1.63 21.54
N THR A 2 54.61 -2.32 22.27
CA THR A 2 53.87 -3.51 21.85
C THR A 2 52.58 -3.14 21.09
N ASN A 3 52.19 -3.98 20.12
CA ASN A 3 51.04 -3.79 19.21
C ASN A 3 49.67 -3.63 19.90
N LEU A 4 49.60 -3.79 21.23
CA LEU A 4 48.37 -3.62 22.00
C LEU A 4 47.98 -2.13 22.19
N ALA A 5 48.95 -1.22 22.18
CA ALA A 5 48.69 0.21 22.41
C ALA A 5 48.10 0.94 21.19
N ARG A 6 48.21 0.37 19.98
CA ARG A 6 47.67 0.98 18.75
C ARG A 6 46.19 0.67 18.51
N VAL A 7 45.67 -0.43 19.06
CA VAL A 7 44.26 -0.83 18.87
C VAL A 7 43.33 0.02 19.75
N ILE A 8 43.78 0.47 20.92
CA ILE A 8 42.95 1.28 21.83
C ILE A 8 42.82 2.74 21.36
N LEU A 9 43.80 3.28 20.61
CA LEU A 9 43.78 4.68 20.16
C LEU A 9 42.81 4.93 18.98
N ILE A 10 42.47 3.89 18.20
CA ILE A 10 41.54 4.02 17.06
C ILE A 10 40.08 3.93 17.53
N GLY A 11 39.79 3.24 18.63
CA GLY A 11 38.43 3.09 19.16
C GLY A 11 37.83 4.36 19.78
N VAL A 12 38.65 5.30 20.27
CA VAL A 12 38.16 6.53 20.92
C VAL A 12 37.91 7.66 19.91
N LEU A 13 38.52 7.61 18.72
CA LEU A 13 38.34 8.65 17.69
C LEU A 13 37.04 8.50 16.89
N LEU A 14 36.42 7.31 16.88
CA LEU A 14 35.17 7.01 16.16
C LEU A 14 33.89 7.33 16.97
N MET A 15 34.00 7.64 18.26
CA MET A 15 32.86 7.96 19.13
C MET A 15 32.57 9.48 19.25
N LEU A 16 33.38 10.36 18.63
CA LEU A 16 33.29 11.82 18.83
C LEU A 16 32.67 12.60 17.64
N THR A 17 32.15 11.95 16.61
CA THR A 17 31.55 12.65 15.44
C THR A 17 30.02 12.61 15.36
N LEU A 18 29.31 12.11 16.39
CA LEU A 18 27.83 12.00 16.39
C LEU A 18 27.12 13.04 17.28
N SER A 19 27.68 14.23 17.49
CA SER A 19 26.98 15.29 18.22
C SER A 19 27.28 16.68 17.67
N ALA A 20 26.67 17.01 16.53
CA ALA A 20 26.31 18.38 16.21
C ALA A 20 25.27 18.40 15.08
N CYS A 21 24.30 19.31 15.22
CA CYS A 21 23.36 19.78 14.21
C CYS A 21 22.05 18.98 14.06
N THR A 22 21.06 19.35 14.88
CA THR A 22 19.84 19.99 14.33
C THR A 22 19.05 20.65 15.46
N ASN A 23 19.27 21.95 15.60
CA ASN A 23 18.42 22.86 16.35
C ASN A 23 17.78 23.76 15.29
N ASN A 24 16.47 23.63 15.05
CA ASN A 24 15.72 24.63 14.32
C ASN A 24 14.32 24.79 14.91
N LYS A 25 14.21 25.83 15.73
CA LYS A 25 13.06 26.71 15.95
C LYS A 25 11.92 26.54 14.94
N SER A 26 10.74 26.18 15.42
CA SER A 26 9.49 26.54 14.78
C SER A 26 9.25 28.04 14.95
N VAL A 27 8.83 28.68 13.86
CA VAL A 27 8.32 30.06 13.85
C VAL A 27 6.80 29.95 13.78
N ASP A 28 6.14 30.45 14.81
CA ASP A 28 4.71 30.76 14.74
C ASP A 28 4.47 31.87 13.72
N LYS A 29 3.48 31.66 12.84
CA LYS A 29 2.79 32.79 12.21
C LYS A 29 1.30 32.49 12.07
N ALA A 30 0.55 33.43 12.63
CA ALA A 30 -0.90 33.46 12.76
C ALA A 30 -1.63 33.68 11.42
N SER A 31 -2.82 33.06 11.35
CA SER A 31 -4.14 33.65 11.07
C SER A 31 -4.33 34.65 9.91
N THR A 32 -5.24 34.30 9.00
CA THR A 32 -6.21 35.19 8.34
C THR A 32 -7.40 34.34 7.84
N THR A 33 -8.62 34.53 8.41
CA THR A 33 -9.80 35.21 7.81
C THR A 33 -10.49 34.40 6.71
N HIS A 34 -11.59 33.68 6.99
CA HIS A 34 -13.00 34.12 7.02
C HIS A 34 -13.52 34.65 5.67
N VAL A 35 -14.34 33.83 4.98
CA VAL A 35 -15.35 34.27 4.01
C VAL A 35 -16.61 33.42 4.25
N GLU A 36 -17.62 34.05 4.82
CA GLU A 36 -19.03 33.68 4.71
C GLU A 36 -19.57 34.13 3.35
N THR A 37 -20.47 33.33 2.77
CA THR A 37 -21.65 33.70 1.94
C THR A 37 -22.22 32.39 1.41
N GLU A 38 -23.52 32.13 1.30
CA GLU A 38 -24.76 32.78 1.72
C GLU A 38 -25.85 31.72 1.42
N ASP A 39 -26.86 31.67 2.27
CA ASP A 39 -28.08 30.90 2.08
C ASP A 39 -28.83 31.31 0.79
N ILE A 40 -29.34 30.34 0.04
CA ILE A 40 -30.54 30.55 -0.79
C ILE A 40 -31.56 29.46 -0.46
N ASP A 41 -32.48 29.90 0.39
CA ASP A 41 -33.81 29.37 0.61
C ASP A 41 -34.66 29.57 -0.68
N ASN A 42 -35.45 28.57 -1.09
CA ASN A 42 -36.81 28.84 -1.54
C ASN A 42 -37.69 27.59 -1.64
N SER A 43 -38.90 27.83 -1.17
CA SER A 43 -39.97 26.93 -0.79
C SER A 43 -41.09 26.88 -1.83
N ALA A 44 -41.91 25.83 -1.71
CA ALA A 44 -43.35 25.77 -2.02
C ALA A 44 -43.78 25.65 -3.52
N THR A 45 -44.88 24.97 -3.92
CA THR A 45 -46.05 24.42 -3.22
C THR A 45 -46.87 23.50 -4.18
N SER A 46 -47.79 22.70 -3.60
CA SER A 46 -49.16 22.40 -4.09
C SER A 46 -49.35 21.19 -5.03
N THR A 47 -50.36 20.31 -4.94
CA THR A 47 -51.52 20.07 -4.03
C THR A 47 -52.22 18.75 -4.43
N GLY A 48 -52.82 18.07 -3.45
CA GLY A 48 -54.03 17.23 -3.59
C GLY A 48 -53.80 15.73 -3.82
N THR A 49 -54.63 14.77 -3.37
CA THR A 49 -55.83 14.74 -2.52
C THR A 49 -56.01 13.27 -2.10
N GLU A 50 -56.47 13.05 -0.87
CA GLU A 50 -57.14 11.87 -0.28
C GLU A 50 -57.07 10.50 -0.98
N GLN A 51 -56.63 9.46 -0.26
CA GLN A 51 -57.52 8.36 0.12
C GLN A 51 -56.88 7.37 1.11
N ASN A 52 -57.72 6.98 2.07
CA ASN A 52 -57.57 5.96 3.10
C ASN A 52 -56.82 4.68 2.67
N ALA A 53 -55.81 4.29 3.44
CA ALA A 53 -55.65 2.91 3.88
C ALA A 53 -54.73 2.88 5.11
N VAL A 54 -55.28 2.46 6.24
CA VAL A 54 -54.51 2.04 7.42
C VAL A 54 -53.64 0.85 7.00
N PRO A 55 -52.31 0.93 7.06
CA PRO A 55 -51.48 -0.25 6.92
C PRO A 55 -51.66 -1.07 8.20
N LYS A 56 -52.17 -2.30 8.05
CA LYS A 56 -52.00 -3.34 9.06
C LYS A 56 -50.52 -3.36 9.46
N GLU A 57 -50.26 -3.28 10.76
CA GLU A 57 -49.00 -3.75 11.34
C GLU A 57 -48.84 -5.22 10.95
N GLU A 58 -48.17 -5.46 9.84
CA GLU A 58 -47.43 -6.70 9.65
C GLU A 58 -46.19 -6.56 10.53
N THR A 59 -46.25 -7.14 11.72
CA THR A 59 -45.07 -7.54 12.49
C THR A 59 -44.19 -8.38 11.58
N SER A 60 -43.25 -7.73 10.89
CA SER A 60 -42.16 -8.35 10.15
C SER A 60 -41.27 -9.13 11.11
N PRO A 61 -41.20 -10.46 11.02
CA PRO A 61 -40.19 -11.23 11.74
C PRO A 61 -38.91 -11.21 10.90
N SER A 62 -38.18 -10.09 10.87
CA SER A 62 -37.00 -9.98 10.00
C SER A 62 -35.71 -9.55 10.72
N SER A 63 -35.79 -8.83 11.83
CA SER A 63 -34.58 -8.25 12.45
C SER A 63 -33.72 -9.24 13.26
N GLN A 64 -34.23 -10.44 13.57
CA GLN A 64 -33.46 -11.45 14.31
C GLN A 64 -32.70 -12.43 13.41
N SER A 65 -33.15 -12.67 12.18
CA SER A 65 -32.48 -13.59 11.26
C SER A 65 -31.20 -12.98 10.66
N GLN A 66 -31.23 -11.68 10.32
CA GLN A 66 -30.04 -10.98 9.77
C GLN A 66 -28.93 -10.78 10.81
N LYS A 67 -29.28 -10.56 12.09
CA LYS A 67 -28.28 -10.37 13.16
C LYS A 67 -27.54 -11.66 13.51
N ASN A 68 -28.17 -12.82 13.29
CA ASN A 68 -27.54 -14.11 13.50
C ASN A 68 -26.71 -14.57 12.29
N SER A 69 -27.13 -14.25 11.05
CA SER A 69 -26.32 -14.53 9.86
C SER A 69 -25.04 -13.69 9.82
N SER A 70 -25.13 -12.40 10.15
CA SER A 70 -23.96 -11.50 10.16
C SER A 70 -22.88 -11.97 11.15
N LYS A 71 -23.27 -12.46 12.33
CA LYS A 71 -22.31 -12.98 13.32
C LYS A 71 -21.66 -14.30 12.91
N ILE A 72 -22.36 -15.14 12.14
CA ILE A 72 -21.80 -16.39 11.62
C ILE A 72 -20.77 -16.09 10.53
N GLU A 73 -21.07 -15.12 9.67
CA GLU A 73 -20.17 -14.66 8.61
C GLU A 73 -18.95 -13.93 9.16
N GLU A 74 -19.12 -13.09 10.17
CA GLU A 74 -18.01 -12.42 10.87
C GLU A 74 -17.03 -13.44 11.48
N LYS A 75 -17.55 -14.46 12.18
CA LYS A 75 -16.72 -15.52 12.74
C LYS A 75 -15.91 -16.23 11.64
N LYS A 76 -16.55 -16.53 10.51
CA LYS A 76 -15.88 -17.13 9.35
C LYS A 76 -14.80 -16.20 8.78
N ALA A 77 -15.06 -14.91 8.68
CA ALA A 77 -14.10 -13.92 8.22
C ALA A 77 -12.87 -13.86 9.13
N VAL A 78 -13.07 -13.93 10.45
CA VAL A 78 -11.98 -14.04 11.43
C VAL A 78 -11.17 -15.32 11.21
N GLU A 79 -11.82 -16.46 11.02
CA GLU A 79 -11.16 -17.75 10.76
C GLU A 79 -10.34 -17.70 9.45
N ASP A 80 -10.90 -17.16 8.37
CA ASP A 80 -10.25 -17.01 7.07
C ASP A 80 -9.06 -16.03 7.12
N ALA A 81 -9.16 -14.95 7.91
CA ALA A 81 -8.06 -14.01 8.14
C ALA A 81 -6.93 -14.62 8.98
N GLN A 82 -7.28 -15.44 9.98
CA GLN A 82 -6.31 -16.18 10.79
C GLN A 82 -5.57 -17.24 9.97
N GLU A 83 -6.28 -17.94 9.09
CA GLU A 83 -5.68 -18.90 8.16
C GLU A 83 -4.70 -18.22 7.21
N PHE A 84 -5.08 -17.09 6.61
CA PHE A 84 -4.17 -16.28 5.80
C PHE A 84 -2.88 -15.93 6.56
N LEU A 85 -2.98 -15.40 7.78
CA LEU A 85 -1.80 -15.08 8.58
C LEU A 85 -0.98 -16.31 8.97
N ARG A 86 -1.63 -17.44 9.24
CA ARG A 86 -0.93 -18.70 9.55
C ARG A 86 -0.05 -19.13 8.38
N LEU A 87 -0.58 -19.09 7.16
CA LEU A 87 0.15 -19.44 5.94
C LEU A 87 1.33 -18.51 5.68
N ILE A 88 1.17 -17.20 5.91
CA ILE A 88 2.27 -16.22 5.84
C ILE A 88 3.36 -16.57 6.86
N LYS A 89 2.99 -16.83 8.12
CA LYS A 89 3.95 -17.15 9.20
C LYS A 89 4.70 -18.45 8.96
N GLU A 90 4.03 -19.46 8.42
CA GLU A 90 4.62 -20.76 8.08
C GLU A 90 5.42 -20.74 6.77
N LYS A 91 5.34 -19.63 6.01
CA LYS A 91 5.94 -19.49 4.67
C LYS A 91 5.44 -20.57 3.71
N ASP A 92 4.17 -20.97 3.82
CA ASP A 92 3.54 -22.01 3.00
C ASP A 92 2.94 -21.40 1.72
N ALA A 93 3.81 -21.15 0.74
CA ALA A 93 3.44 -20.48 -0.52
C ALA A 93 2.42 -21.28 -1.34
N ASP A 94 2.49 -22.62 -1.33
CA ASP A 94 1.58 -23.48 -2.08
C ASP A 94 0.14 -23.38 -1.55
N LYS A 95 -0.04 -23.43 -0.23
CA LYS A 95 -1.37 -23.26 0.37
C LYS A 95 -1.85 -21.81 0.31
N LEU A 96 -0.94 -20.84 0.43
CA LEU A 96 -1.28 -19.44 0.27
C LEU A 96 -1.80 -19.16 -1.15
N LEU A 97 -1.13 -19.71 -2.17
CA LEU A 97 -1.57 -19.63 -3.55
C LEU A 97 -2.97 -20.20 -3.74
N GLN A 98 -3.22 -21.41 -3.20
CA GLN A 98 -4.55 -22.03 -3.24
C GLN A 98 -5.63 -21.16 -2.56
N LEU A 99 -5.29 -20.50 -1.45
CA LEU A 99 -6.19 -19.60 -0.74
C LEU A 99 -6.51 -18.35 -1.57
N LEU A 100 -5.48 -17.68 -2.11
CA LEU A 100 -5.61 -16.41 -2.83
C LEU A 100 -6.25 -16.57 -4.21
N ASN A 101 -6.05 -17.71 -4.87
CA ASN A 101 -6.59 -18.00 -6.20
C ASN A 101 -7.96 -18.67 -6.18
N LYS A 102 -8.58 -18.85 -5.01
CA LYS A 102 -9.89 -19.52 -4.90
C LYS A 102 -10.98 -18.87 -5.75
N SER A 103 -10.97 -17.55 -5.86
CA SER A 103 -11.90 -16.77 -6.69
C SER A 103 -11.40 -16.49 -8.11
N ASP A 104 -10.09 -16.53 -8.32
CA ASP A 104 -9.47 -16.26 -9.61
C ASP A 104 -8.22 -17.14 -9.74
N PRO A 105 -8.37 -18.34 -10.36
CA PRO A 105 -7.31 -19.35 -10.43
C PRO A 105 -5.99 -18.88 -11.05
N ASN A 106 -6.01 -17.80 -11.83
CA ASN A 106 -4.86 -17.29 -12.58
C ASN A 106 -4.36 -15.93 -12.07
N ARG A 107 -4.87 -15.45 -10.93
CA ARG A 107 -4.49 -14.14 -10.40
C ARG A 107 -3.01 -14.07 -10.02
N LEU A 108 -2.53 -15.09 -9.31
CA LEU A 108 -1.13 -15.22 -8.90
C LEU A 108 -0.59 -16.57 -9.33
N ASP A 109 0.73 -16.67 -9.47
CA ASP A 109 1.44 -17.94 -9.54
C ASP A 109 2.24 -18.15 -8.23
N ILE A 110 3.04 -19.21 -8.21
CA ILE A 110 3.84 -19.55 -7.03
C ILE A 110 4.91 -18.50 -6.73
N GLU A 111 5.44 -17.81 -7.74
CA GLU A 111 6.40 -16.72 -7.54
C GLU A 111 5.70 -15.53 -6.89
N GLY A 112 4.52 -15.16 -7.39
CA GLY A 112 3.68 -14.13 -6.79
C GLY A 112 3.33 -14.43 -5.34
N ALA A 113 2.94 -15.67 -5.01
CA ALA A 113 2.67 -16.07 -3.62
C ALA A 113 3.90 -15.94 -2.71
N ASN A 114 5.10 -16.30 -3.21
CA ASN A 114 6.35 -16.08 -2.47
C ASN A 114 6.63 -14.59 -2.29
N LYS A 115 6.35 -13.74 -3.28
CA LYS A 115 6.47 -12.28 -3.15
C LYS A 115 5.51 -11.70 -2.12
N VAL A 116 4.28 -12.21 -2.02
CA VAL A 116 3.38 -11.83 -0.92
C VAL A 116 4.04 -12.13 0.43
N ILE A 117 4.55 -13.36 0.63
CA ILE A 117 5.23 -13.75 1.88
C ILE A 117 6.43 -12.83 2.15
N GLU A 118 7.27 -12.56 1.15
CA GLU A 118 8.42 -11.65 1.25
C GLU A 118 7.98 -10.24 1.69
N GLY A 119 6.92 -9.71 1.09
CA GLY A 119 6.34 -8.42 1.44
C GLY A 119 5.92 -8.35 2.91
N PHE A 120 5.29 -9.40 3.42
CA PHE A 120 4.95 -9.47 4.84
C PHE A 120 6.20 -9.62 5.73
N ASP A 121 7.15 -10.47 5.35
CA ASP A 121 8.36 -10.77 6.15
C ASP A 121 9.26 -9.55 6.35
N VAL A 122 9.31 -8.66 5.36
CA VAL A 122 10.12 -7.43 5.42
C VAL A 122 9.40 -6.31 6.18
N ASN A 123 8.08 -6.21 6.08
CA ASN A 123 7.34 -5.04 6.62
C ASN A 123 6.70 -5.27 7.97
N PHE A 124 6.56 -6.51 8.41
CA PHE A 124 5.96 -6.86 9.70
C PHE A 124 6.89 -7.73 10.53
N ASP A 125 6.82 -7.58 11.85
CA ASP A 125 7.32 -8.59 12.77
C ASP A 125 6.39 -9.81 12.75
N ILE A 126 6.67 -10.73 11.84
CA ILE A 126 5.86 -11.93 11.56
C ILE A 126 5.48 -12.71 12.83
N ASN A 127 6.38 -12.79 13.81
CA ASN A 127 6.14 -13.52 15.05
C ASN A 127 5.03 -12.91 15.91
N SER A 128 4.92 -11.57 15.94
CA SER A 128 3.87 -10.85 16.70
C SER A 128 2.68 -10.44 15.85
N LEU A 129 2.75 -10.59 14.52
CA LEU A 129 1.69 -10.22 13.59
C LEU A 129 0.35 -10.87 13.97
N SER A 130 -0.70 -10.07 14.06
CA SER A 130 -2.04 -10.48 14.46
C SER A 130 -3.07 -9.74 13.64
N VAL A 131 -4.30 -10.26 13.64
CA VAL A 131 -5.43 -9.67 12.93
C VAL A 131 -6.57 -9.38 13.90
N ARG A 132 -7.22 -8.23 13.74
CA ARG A 132 -8.38 -7.81 14.53
C ARG A 132 -9.41 -7.18 13.61
N ILE A 133 -10.69 -7.45 13.86
CA ILE A 133 -11.76 -6.83 13.07
C ILE A 133 -11.72 -5.31 13.23
N ASN A 134 -11.95 -4.59 12.13
CA ASN A 134 -12.00 -3.13 12.09
C ASN A 134 -13.45 -2.68 11.84
N ASP A 135 -14.27 -2.66 12.89
CA ASP A 135 -15.69 -2.30 12.77
C ASP A 135 -15.90 -0.85 12.27
N ASP A 136 -14.94 0.02 12.53
CA ASP A 136 -14.94 1.43 12.11
C ASP A 136 -14.18 1.66 10.78
N GLY A 137 -13.74 0.59 10.12
CA GLY A 137 -13.00 0.64 8.87
C GLY A 137 -13.84 1.13 7.70
N SER A 138 -13.26 1.96 6.81
CA SER A 138 -13.99 2.50 5.66
C SER A 138 -14.40 1.42 4.65
N ALA A 139 -13.74 0.26 4.67
CA ALA A 139 -14.08 -0.89 3.83
C ALA A 139 -14.94 -1.92 4.59
N MET A 140 -15.32 -1.69 5.84
CA MET A 140 -16.25 -2.57 6.56
C MET A 140 -17.66 -2.47 5.96
N ASN A 141 -18.14 -3.55 5.33
CA ASN A 141 -19.50 -3.62 4.80
C ASN A 141 -20.09 -5.04 4.90
N PRO A 142 -20.53 -5.46 6.09
CA PRO A 142 -21.07 -6.80 6.30
C PRO A 142 -22.31 -7.11 5.46
N VAL A 143 -23.07 -6.09 5.03
CA VAL A 143 -24.28 -6.27 4.21
C VAL A 143 -23.97 -6.97 2.89
N ILE A 144 -22.79 -6.76 2.34
CA ILE A 144 -22.30 -7.39 1.10
C ILE A 144 -21.23 -8.46 1.38
N GLY A 145 -21.10 -8.93 2.61
CA GLY A 145 -20.10 -9.92 2.99
C GLY A 145 -18.66 -9.40 2.92
N GLN A 146 -18.44 -8.11 3.15
CA GLN A 146 -17.11 -7.49 3.18
C GLN A 146 -16.71 -7.13 4.60
N TYR A 147 -15.57 -7.65 5.04
CA TYR A 147 -15.04 -7.48 6.39
C TYR A 147 -13.63 -6.88 6.32
N GLU A 148 -13.40 -5.83 7.09
CA GLU A 148 -12.10 -5.19 7.20
C GLU A 148 -11.41 -5.59 8.50
N PHE A 149 -10.10 -5.77 8.43
CA PHE A 149 -9.26 -6.12 9.55
C PHE A 149 -8.03 -5.24 9.64
N VAL A 150 -7.65 -4.88 10.87
CA VAL A 150 -6.34 -4.30 11.18
C VAL A 150 -5.33 -5.43 11.37
N LEU A 151 -4.23 -5.34 10.63
CA LEU A 151 -3.00 -6.09 10.83
C LEU A 151 -2.12 -5.34 11.82
N ALA A 152 -1.81 -5.97 12.96
CA ALA A 152 -1.03 -5.36 14.02
C ALA A 152 0.09 -6.28 14.50
N ASP A 153 1.29 -5.73 14.63
CA ASP A 153 2.48 -6.38 15.18
C ASP A 153 3.07 -5.53 16.34
N LYS A 154 4.24 -5.89 16.86
CA LYS A 154 4.91 -5.14 17.94
C LYS A 154 5.40 -3.74 17.53
N ASN A 155 5.56 -3.49 16.23
CA ASN A 155 6.05 -2.23 15.65
C ASN A 155 4.90 -1.38 15.08
N PHE A 156 3.66 -1.76 15.40
CA PHE A 156 2.46 -1.22 14.79
C PHE A 156 2.41 0.30 14.87
N LYS A 157 2.08 0.91 13.74
CA LYS A 157 1.81 2.34 13.59
C LYS A 157 0.39 2.46 13.05
N GLU A 158 -0.46 3.19 13.76
CA GLU A 158 -1.84 3.44 13.34
C GLU A 158 -1.89 4.19 11.99
N HIS A 159 -2.97 4.01 11.25
CA HIS A 159 -3.32 4.73 10.01
C HIS A 159 -2.41 4.49 8.80
N GLN A 160 -1.98 3.25 8.59
CA GLN A 160 -1.26 2.90 7.37
C GLN A 160 -2.10 1.93 6.56
N GLU A 161 -2.35 2.27 5.29
CA GLU A 161 -3.23 1.48 4.39
C GLU A 161 -2.72 0.05 4.21
N ASP A 162 -1.40 -0.14 4.28
CA ASP A 162 -0.72 -1.44 4.23
C ASP A 162 -1.05 -2.34 5.43
N ASN A 163 -1.55 -1.77 6.54
CA ASN A 163 -2.04 -2.50 7.71
C ASN A 163 -3.51 -2.95 7.59
N SER A 164 -4.21 -2.68 6.48
CA SER A 164 -5.59 -3.13 6.28
C SER A 164 -5.63 -4.42 5.46
N LEU A 165 -6.35 -5.43 5.97
CA LEU A 165 -6.73 -6.63 5.23
C LEU A 165 -8.25 -6.62 5.05
N VAL A 166 -8.71 -6.62 3.80
CA VAL A 166 -10.14 -6.72 3.50
C VAL A 166 -10.42 -8.09 2.88
N ILE A 167 -11.41 -8.78 3.43
CA ILE A 167 -11.93 -10.04 2.91
C ILE A 167 -13.34 -9.79 2.38
N ARG A 168 -13.59 -10.14 1.11
CA ARG A 168 -14.91 -10.06 0.49
C ARG A 168 -15.37 -11.43 0.03
N TYR A 169 -16.55 -11.85 0.49
CA TYR A 169 -17.23 -13.05 0.02
C TYR A 169 -18.04 -12.75 -1.24
N GLN A 170 -17.87 -13.55 -2.27
CA GLN A 170 -18.61 -13.44 -3.52
C GLN A 170 -19.85 -14.34 -3.51
N GLU A 171 -20.85 -14.01 -4.33
CA GLU A 171 -22.10 -14.78 -4.44
C GLU A 171 -21.87 -16.23 -4.92
N ASP A 172 -20.82 -16.46 -5.70
CA ASP A 172 -20.41 -17.79 -6.19
C ASP A 172 -19.67 -18.63 -5.13
N GLY A 173 -19.53 -18.12 -3.90
CA GLY A 173 -18.78 -18.75 -2.81
C GLY A 173 -17.27 -18.46 -2.84
N GLY A 174 -16.82 -17.62 -3.78
CA GLY A 174 -15.48 -17.10 -3.85
C GLY A 174 -15.10 -16.21 -2.66
N ILE A 175 -13.79 -16.07 -2.42
CA ILE A 175 -13.21 -15.21 -1.39
C ILE A 175 -12.13 -14.35 -2.05
N VAL A 176 -12.22 -13.04 -1.88
CA VAL A 176 -11.21 -12.08 -2.35
C VAL A 176 -10.50 -11.45 -1.17
N TYR A 177 -9.18 -11.56 -1.17
CA TYR A 177 -8.31 -10.85 -0.24
C TYR A 177 -7.76 -9.59 -0.91
N HIS A 178 -7.92 -8.46 -0.22
CA HIS A 178 -7.34 -7.18 -0.60
C HIS A 178 -6.40 -6.71 0.50
N ASN A 179 -5.14 -6.54 0.11
CA ASN A 179 -4.09 -5.86 0.84
C ASN A 179 -3.04 -5.45 -0.22
N PRO A 180 -2.34 -4.31 -0.08
CA PRO A 180 -1.33 -3.89 -1.06
C PRO A 180 -0.26 -4.94 -1.34
N TYR A 181 0.18 -5.68 -0.31
CA TYR A 181 1.18 -6.75 -0.47
C TYR A 181 0.66 -7.98 -1.23
N ILE A 182 -0.65 -8.12 -1.39
CA ILE A 182 -1.27 -9.16 -2.22
C ILE A 182 -1.48 -8.65 -3.65
N ARG A 183 -1.91 -7.39 -3.80
CA ARG A 183 -2.37 -6.85 -5.08
C ARG A 183 -1.26 -6.26 -5.94
N TYR A 184 -0.30 -5.56 -5.34
CA TYR A 184 0.67 -4.74 -6.07
C TYR A 184 2.10 -5.24 -5.87
N PHE A 185 2.44 -5.64 -4.65
CA PHE A 185 3.82 -6.00 -4.30
C PHE A 185 4.44 -7.11 -5.16
N PRO A 186 3.70 -8.17 -5.56
CA PRO A 186 4.24 -9.18 -6.48
C PRO A 186 4.78 -8.62 -7.80
N TYR A 187 4.28 -7.48 -8.26
CA TYR A 187 4.61 -6.87 -9.55
C TYR A 187 5.53 -5.65 -9.42
N ALA A 188 5.67 -5.09 -8.22
CA ALA A 188 6.41 -3.85 -7.98
C ALA A 188 7.91 -3.97 -8.34
N GLY A 189 8.52 -5.12 -8.08
CA GLY A 189 9.92 -5.35 -8.42
C GLY A 189 10.16 -5.37 -9.93
N GLU A 190 9.34 -6.09 -10.69
CA GLU A 190 9.44 -6.14 -12.16
C GLU A 190 9.21 -4.78 -12.79
N MET A 191 8.25 -4.01 -12.27
CA MET A 191 8.00 -2.64 -12.70
C MET A 191 9.25 -1.76 -12.54
N VAL A 192 9.93 -1.86 -11.39
CA VAL A 192 11.18 -1.13 -11.14
C VAL A 192 12.29 -1.55 -12.10
N ILE A 193 12.45 -2.85 -12.36
CA ILE A 193 13.47 -3.34 -13.31
C ILE A 193 13.17 -2.83 -14.72
N GLN A 194 11.92 -2.92 -15.17
CA GLN A 194 11.52 -2.40 -16.47
C GLN A 194 11.76 -0.90 -16.61
N TYR A 195 11.48 -0.11 -15.55
CA TYR A 195 11.79 1.32 -15.52
C TYR A 195 13.28 1.58 -15.75
N LEU A 196 14.16 0.84 -15.07
CA LEU A 196 15.61 0.97 -15.23
C LEU A 196 16.11 0.52 -16.60
N ASP A 197 15.55 -0.56 -17.14
CA ASP A 197 15.89 -1.06 -18.47
C ASP A 197 15.57 -0.02 -19.55
N LEU A 198 14.39 0.62 -19.48
CA LEU A 198 14.00 1.69 -20.40
C LEU A 198 14.93 2.91 -20.32
N ILE A 199 15.46 3.21 -19.14
CA ILE A 199 16.46 4.27 -18.93
C ILE A 199 17.80 3.89 -19.55
N ASP A 200 18.29 2.67 -19.31
CA ASP A 200 19.57 2.18 -19.82
C ASP A 200 19.58 2.12 -21.36
N GLU A 201 18.49 1.63 -21.94
CA GLU A 201 18.28 1.60 -23.39
C GLU A 201 18.16 3.01 -24.01
N GLY A 202 17.88 4.04 -23.20
CA GLY A 202 17.62 5.39 -23.66
C GLY A 202 16.35 5.50 -24.51
N ASN A 203 15.33 4.69 -24.22
CA ASN A 203 14.13 4.56 -25.01
C ASN A 203 13.05 5.57 -24.58
N THR A 204 13.26 6.84 -24.93
CA THR A 204 12.43 7.98 -24.51
C THR A 204 10.93 7.75 -24.70
N LEU A 205 10.51 7.29 -25.89
CA LEU A 205 9.09 7.13 -26.20
C LEU A 205 8.42 6.05 -25.34
N GLN A 206 9.10 4.92 -25.12
CA GLN A 206 8.57 3.86 -24.28
C GLN A 206 8.60 4.24 -22.80
N LEU A 207 9.64 4.95 -22.36
CA LEU A 207 9.72 5.46 -20.99
C LEU A 207 8.60 6.45 -20.70
N ALA A 208 8.34 7.40 -21.60
CA ALA A 208 7.21 8.33 -21.47
C ALA A 208 5.86 7.58 -21.44
N SER A 209 5.69 6.56 -22.29
CA SER A 209 4.49 5.73 -22.27
C SER A 209 4.34 4.89 -21.00
N PHE A 210 5.45 4.43 -20.42
CA PHE A 210 5.49 3.64 -19.19
C PHE A 210 5.14 4.50 -17.97
N LEU A 211 5.65 5.73 -17.93
CA LEU A 211 5.44 6.65 -16.82
C LEU A 211 4.05 7.26 -16.77
N ASN A 212 3.29 7.19 -17.86
CA ASN A 212 1.95 7.75 -18.00
C ASN A 212 1.00 7.13 -16.95
N PRO A 213 0.73 7.80 -15.81
CA PRO A 213 -0.32 7.34 -14.93
C PRO A 213 -1.65 7.59 -15.64
N ASP A 214 -2.68 6.80 -15.36
CA ASP A 214 -4.00 6.94 -16.00
C ASP A 214 -4.39 8.43 -16.12
N ASP A 215 -4.64 8.85 -17.37
CA ASP A 215 -5.06 10.19 -17.79
C ASP A 215 -4.01 11.34 -17.82
N VAL A 216 -2.73 11.12 -17.50
CA VAL A 216 -1.69 12.17 -17.59
C VAL A 216 -0.57 11.80 -18.55
N LYS A 217 -0.72 12.22 -19.80
CA LYS A 217 0.29 11.98 -20.84
C LYS A 217 1.64 12.64 -20.47
N VAL A 218 2.62 11.82 -20.14
CA VAL A 218 4.03 12.25 -19.93
C VAL A 218 4.64 12.67 -21.27
N PRO A 219 5.16 13.90 -21.39
CA PRO A 219 5.89 14.34 -22.58
C PRO A 219 7.24 13.65 -22.76
N ASP A 220 7.66 13.44 -24.01
CA ASP A 220 8.97 12.83 -24.33
C ASP A 220 10.15 13.56 -23.66
N TRP A 221 10.09 14.89 -23.53
CA TRP A 221 11.17 15.67 -22.91
C TRP A 221 11.37 15.33 -21.43
N VAL A 222 10.31 14.91 -20.72
CA VAL A 222 10.39 14.46 -19.31
C VAL A 222 11.18 13.16 -19.24
N ALA A 223 10.88 12.21 -20.14
CA ALA A 223 11.61 10.95 -20.24
C ALA A 223 13.08 11.16 -20.63
N ASP A 224 13.36 12.08 -21.55
CA ASP A 224 14.75 12.47 -21.91
C ASP A 224 15.50 13.03 -20.69
N GLU A 225 14.84 13.89 -19.89
CA GLU A 225 15.43 14.48 -18.70
C GLU A 225 15.73 13.43 -17.62
N ILE A 226 14.81 12.47 -17.40
CA ILE A 226 15.04 11.33 -16.51
C ILE A 226 16.27 10.53 -16.96
N ILE A 227 16.34 10.16 -18.24
CA ILE A 227 17.48 9.41 -18.80
C ILE A 227 18.80 10.16 -18.56
N ASN A 228 18.81 11.48 -18.77
CA ASN A 228 20.00 12.30 -18.55
C ASN A 228 20.36 12.40 -17.06
N ASN A 229 19.38 12.60 -16.18
CA ASN A 229 19.58 12.64 -14.73
C ASN A 229 20.22 11.34 -14.21
N TYR A 230 19.72 10.19 -14.67
CA TYR A 230 20.30 8.88 -14.34
C TYR A 230 21.72 8.71 -14.91
N LYS A 231 21.96 9.11 -16.16
CA LYS A 231 23.30 9.04 -16.77
C LYS A 231 24.30 9.93 -16.05
N ASP A 232 23.92 11.14 -15.67
CA ASP A 232 24.78 12.08 -14.95
C ASP A 232 25.03 11.62 -13.52
N PHE A 233 24.01 11.09 -12.85
CA PHE A 233 24.15 10.60 -11.48
C PHE A 233 24.97 9.30 -11.41
N PHE A 234 24.66 8.30 -12.23
CA PHE A 234 25.30 6.98 -12.18
C PHE A 234 26.51 6.83 -13.12
N ASN A 235 26.79 7.83 -13.97
CA ASN A 235 27.84 7.81 -15.01
C ASN A 235 27.68 6.67 -16.04
N SER A 236 26.45 6.36 -16.44
CA SER A 236 26.13 5.28 -17.38
C SER A 236 26.67 3.90 -16.97
N GLU A 237 26.74 3.65 -15.67
CA GLU A 237 27.11 2.34 -15.13
C GLU A 237 25.88 1.45 -15.01
N ASN A 238 26.10 0.13 -15.08
CA ASN A 238 25.03 -0.83 -14.85
C ASN A 238 24.41 -0.61 -13.46
N MET A 239 23.09 -0.45 -13.46
CA MET A 239 22.28 -0.26 -12.27
C MET A 239 21.62 -1.57 -11.86
N SER A 240 21.36 -1.71 -10.57
CA SER A 240 20.53 -2.78 -10.02
C SER A 240 19.61 -2.20 -8.96
N ALA A 241 18.43 -2.80 -8.78
CA ALA A 241 17.50 -2.42 -7.74
C ALA A 241 17.44 -3.48 -6.63
N ARG A 242 17.44 -3.02 -5.37
CA ARG A 242 17.15 -3.85 -4.21
C ARG A 242 15.94 -3.30 -3.46
N TYR A 243 15.03 -4.20 -3.11
CA TYR A 243 13.89 -3.87 -2.26
C TYR A 243 14.36 -3.57 -0.83
N THR A 244 13.73 -2.58 -0.17
CA THR A 244 14.08 -2.20 1.21
C THR A 244 12.93 -2.31 2.18
N SER A 245 11.86 -1.56 1.93
CA SER A 245 10.65 -1.56 2.75
C SER A 245 9.52 -0.91 1.96
N ARG A 246 8.25 -1.28 2.22
CA ARG A 246 7.06 -0.51 1.81
C ARG A 246 7.12 0.08 0.41
N PHE A 247 7.18 -0.80 -0.60
CA PHE A 247 7.22 -0.41 -2.02
C PHE A 247 8.38 0.56 -2.38
N THR A 248 9.38 0.68 -1.51
CA THR A 248 10.57 1.50 -1.69
C THR A 248 11.74 0.61 -2.11
N PHE A 249 12.43 1.04 -3.15
CA PHE A 249 13.57 0.35 -3.74
C PHE A 249 14.77 1.30 -3.77
N VAL A 250 15.96 0.73 -3.56
CA VAL A 250 17.21 1.44 -3.74
C VAL A 250 17.83 0.97 -5.04
N VAL A 251 18.05 1.90 -5.95
CA VAL A 251 18.84 1.71 -7.17
C VAL A 251 20.29 1.99 -6.83
N GLU A 252 21.17 1.05 -7.13
CA GLU A 252 22.61 1.16 -6.85
C GLU A 252 23.45 0.81 -8.08
N ASN A 253 24.66 1.40 -8.16
CA ASN A 253 25.67 1.01 -9.15
C ASN A 253 26.87 0.32 -8.50
N GLY A 254 27.79 -0.18 -9.34
CA GLY A 254 29.01 -0.87 -8.89
C GLY A 254 30.00 -0.02 -8.08
N LYS A 255 29.76 1.29 -7.93
CA LYS A 255 30.56 2.22 -7.12
C LYS A 255 29.89 2.63 -5.80
N GLY A 256 28.74 2.05 -5.48
CA GLY A 256 28.00 2.34 -4.25
C GLY A 256 27.30 3.70 -4.25
N LYS A 257 27.01 4.28 -5.43
CA LYS A 257 26.02 5.35 -5.51
C LYS A 257 24.64 4.74 -5.38
N GLU A 258 23.78 5.39 -4.62
CA GLU A 258 22.42 4.93 -4.33
C GLU A 258 21.41 6.03 -4.64
N HIS A 259 20.26 5.64 -5.18
CA HIS A 259 19.09 6.48 -5.42
C HIS A 259 17.83 5.74 -4.99
N VAL A 260 16.87 6.46 -4.42
CA VAL A 260 15.65 5.85 -3.87
C VAL A 260 14.49 6.11 -4.82
N ILE A 261 13.72 5.06 -5.09
CA ILE A 261 12.47 5.14 -5.83
C ILE A 261 11.35 4.50 -5.00
N GLU A 262 10.15 5.03 -5.11
CA GLU A 262 8.95 4.50 -4.47
C GLU A 262 7.94 4.08 -5.54
N VAL A 263 7.37 2.90 -5.41
CA VAL A 263 6.23 2.45 -6.22
C VAL A 263 4.95 2.94 -5.53
N GLY A 264 4.30 3.94 -6.14
CA GLY A 264 2.95 4.34 -5.77
C GLY A 264 1.94 3.30 -6.25
N TYR A 265 0.84 3.14 -5.52
CA TYR A 265 -0.24 2.24 -5.90
C TYR A 265 -1.59 2.77 -5.43
N GLY A 266 -2.66 2.41 -6.15
CA GLY A 266 -4.02 2.87 -5.86
C GLY A 266 -4.96 2.55 -7.02
N ASP A 267 -6.24 2.33 -6.74
CA ASP A 267 -7.29 2.12 -7.76
C ASP A 267 -7.04 1.02 -8.81
N GLY A 268 -6.11 0.10 -8.54
CA GLY A 268 -5.69 -0.95 -9.47
C GLY A 268 -4.48 -0.62 -10.33
N ASN A 269 -3.92 0.57 -10.16
CA ASN A 269 -2.75 1.04 -10.87
C ASN A 269 -1.52 1.10 -9.96
N MET A 270 -0.35 1.12 -10.60
CA MET A 270 0.94 1.39 -9.97
C MET A 270 1.65 2.50 -10.74
N SER A 271 2.49 3.27 -10.04
CA SER A 271 3.29 4.36 -10.61
C SER A 271 4.69 4.37 -10.01
N ILE A 272 5.66 4.94 -10.71
CA ILE A 272 6.97 5.26 -10.14
C ILE A 272 6.92 6.68 -9.58
N LYS A 273 7.34 6.84 -8.32
CA LYS A 273 7.72 8.12 -7.72
C LYS A 273 9.24 8.13 -7.59
N ASP A 274 9.83 9.15 -8.18
CA ASP A 274 11.28 9.26 -8.31
C ASP A 274 11.64 10.75 -8.40
N ASP A 275 12.57 11.19 -7.55
CA ASP A 275 13.03 12.58 -7.48
C ASP A 275 13.77 13.04 -8.75
N PHE A 276 14.13 12.13 -9.66
CA PHE A 276 14.68 12.46 -10.99
C PHE A 276 13.62 12.73 -12.05
N ILE A 277 12.34 12.52 -11.74
CA ILE A 277 11.22 12.92 -12.60
C ILE A 277 10.98 14.43 -12.40
N PRO A 278 11.17 15.28 -13.43
CA PRO A 278 10.89 16.71 -13.31
C PRO A 278 9.38 16.97 -13.19
N ASP A 279 9.02 18.08 -12.55
CA ASP A 279 7.63 18.55 -12.52
C ASP A 279 7.16 18.96 -13.93
N PHE A 280 5.94 18.56 -14.35
CA PHE A 280 5.36 18.90 -15.65
C PHE A 280 3.82 19.04 -15.64
#